data_AF-A0A954S729-F1
#
_entry.id   AF-A0A954S729-F1
#
_cell.length_a   1.000
_cell.length_b   1.000
_cell.length_c   1.000
_cell.angle_alpha   90.00
_cell.angle_beta   90.00
_cell.angle_gamma   90.00
#
_symmetry.space_group_name_H-M   'P 1'
#
loop_
_entity.id
_entity.type
_entity.pdbx_description
1 polymer ?
#
loop_
_entity_poly.entity_id
_entity_poly.type
_entity_poly.pdbx_seq_one_letter_code
_entity_poly.pdbx_strand_id
1 'polypeptide(L)'
;MRVLAIGDVHGCLDALETLADYVGFGSDDQLIMLGDYVDRGPDSKEVVDWVIERTLDGNCIPLLGNHEIMLLDALGGRMPLEHWLSCGGRETLLSYTYPGRTPHPSNVPEAHRWFLQRELKRYHETELHLFAHASIDSEYPLDQQPEHTLFWERCDGMAPHYTGKTAIVGHTAQRSGRPLNMPHFVCIDTWVYGDGWLTCLDPASGQYWQANQRRQTRTDWLTAPGSPPTDQPWDYP
;
A
#
# COMPACT_ATOMS: atom_id res chain seq x y z
N MET A 1 -7.16 -2.71 21.64
CA MET A 1 -6.26 -2.87 20.48
C MET A 1 -7.07 -2.73 19.21
N ARG A 2 -6.87 -1.67 18.44
CA ARG A 2 -7.43 -1.55 17.08
C ARG A 2 -6.43 -2.14 16.09
N VAL A 3 -6.93 -2.74 15.03
CA VAL A 3 -6.11 -3.07 13.85
C VAL A 3 -6.44 -2.00 12.82
N LEU A 4 -5.44 -1.29 12.32
CA LEU A 4 -5.61 -0.19 11.37
C LEU A 4 -4.83 -0.50 10.12
N ALA A 5 -5.49 -0.47 8.96
CA ALA A 5 -4.86 -0.74 7.67
C ALA A 5 -4.69 0.55 6.87
N ILE A 6 -3.47 0.83 6.39
CA ILE A 6 -3.18 1.96 5.49
C ILE A 6 -2.88 1.42 4.09
N GLY A 7 -3.54 2.00 3.09
CA GLY A 7 -3.33 1.65 1.67
C GLY A 7 -2.01 2.16 1.10
N ASP A 8 -1.92 2.09 -0.22
CA ASP A 8 -0.73 2.42 -1.02
C ASP A 8 -0.32 3.89 -0.83
N VAL A 9 0.95 4.10 -0.48
CA VAL A 9 1.45 5.42 -0.05
C VAL A 9 2.16 6.16 -1.18
N HIS A 10 2.92 5.46 -2.01
CA HIS A 10 3.62 5.99 -3.18
C HIS A 10 4.35 7.31 -2.92
N GLY A 11 5.26 7.35 -1.95
CA GLY A 11 6.06 8.53 -1.64
C GLY A 11 5.25 9.77 -1.23
N CYS A 12 3.99 9.63 -0.84
CA CYS A 12 3.11 10.73 -0.44
C CYS A 12 3.21 11.00 1.07
N LEU A 13 4.37 11.52 1.51
CA LEU A 13 4.65 11.75 2.92
C LEU A 13 3.67 12.73 3.57
N ASP A 14 3.37 13.85 2.89
CA ASP A 14 2.44 14.86 3.40
C ASP A 14 1.07 14.27 3.72
N ALA A 15 0.57 13.36 2.88
CA ALA A 15 -0.67 12.63 3.15
C ALA A 15 -0.50 11.63 4.31
N LEU A 16 0.60 10.89 4.37
CA LEU A 16 0.88 9.91 5.41
C LEU A 16 0.96 10.53 6.81
N GLU A 17 1.75 11.59 6.98
CA GLU A 17 1.88 12.29 8.26
C GLU A 17 0.55 12.93 8.68
N THR A 18 -0.12 13.60 7.73
CA THR A 18 -1.44 14.22 8.00
C THR A 18 -2.46 13.15 8.41
N LEU A 19 -2.47 11.99 7.77
CA LEU A 19 -3.35 10.88 8.12
C LEU A 19 -3.03 10.32 9.50
N ALA A 20 -1.76 10.10 9.80
CA ALA A 20 -1.30 9.58 11.09
C ALA A 20 -1.71 10.49 12.25
N ASP A 21 -1.50 11.80 12.10
CA ASP A 21 -1.92 12.81 13.08
C ASP A 21 -3.45 12.85 13.24
N TYR A 22 -4.17 12.76 12.12
CA TYR A 22 -5.63 12.84 12.12
C TYR A 22 -6.32 11.61 12.72
N VAL A 23 -5.78 10.41 12.48
CA VAL A 23 -6.28 9.17 13.10
C VAL A 23 -5.93 9.11 14.58
N GLY A 24 -4.76 9.66 14.96
CA GLY A 24 -4.28 9.64 16.33
C GLY A 24 -4.00 8.22 16.81
N PHE A 25 -2.99 7.57 16.24
CA PHE A 25 -2.61 6.20 16.62
C PHE A 25 -2.23 6.12 18.10
N GLY A 26 -2.89 5.23 18.83
CA GLY A 26 -2.57 4.89 20.22
C GLY A 26 -1.44 3.87 20.30
N SER A 27 -0.81 3.75 21.48
CA SER A 27 0.25 2.76 21.73
C SER A 27 -0.21 1.31 21.59
N ASP A 28 -1.52 1.08 21.71
CA ASP A 28 -2.15 -0.24 21.65
C ASP A 28 -2.76 -0.53 20.27
N ASP A 29 -2.53 0.32 19.27
CA ASP A 29 -2.98 0.07 17.90
C ASP A 29 -1.93 -0.73 17.13
N GLN A 30 -2.39 -1.72 16.36
CA GLN A 30 -1.57 -2.42 15.39
C GLN A 30 -1.81 -1.83 14.01
N LEU A 31 -0.78 -1.19 13.46
CA LEU A 31 -0.80 -0.68 12.09
C LEU A 31 -0.41 -1.80 11.12
N ILE A 32 -1.13 -1.90 10.01
CA ILE A 32 -0.83 -2.76 8.86
C ILE A 32 -0.69 -1.83 7.65
N MET A 33 0.50 -1.77 7.07
CA MET A 33 0.72 -1.01 5.84
C MET A 33 0.63 -1.96 4.65
N LEU A 34 -0.18 -1.66 3.64
CA LEU A 34 -0.48 -2.62 2.56
C LEU A 34 0.57 -2.69 1.44
N GLY A 35 1.72 -2.01 1.57
CA GLY A 35 2.77 -1.98 0.54
C GLY A 35 2.74 -0.70 -0.29
N ASP A 36 3.54 -0.70 -1.35
CA ASP A 36 3.66 0.41 -2.31
C ASP A 36 4.00 1.73 -1.61
N TYR A 37 5.11 1.71 -0.90
CA TYR A 37 5.69 2.85 -0.18
C TYR A 37 6.42 3.79 -1.13
N VAL A 38 7.05 3.22 -2.16
CA VAL A 38 7.90 3.94 -3.09
C VAL A 38 7.16 4.27 -4.40
N ASP A 39 7.85 5.04 -5.22
CA ASP A 39 7.49 5.44 -6.58
C ASP A 39 6.33 6.44 -6.66
N ARG A 40 6.26 7.15 -7.80
CA ARG A 40 5.22 8.11 -8.20
C ARG A 40 5.19 9.41 -7.39
N GLY A 41 5.14 9.35 -6.06
CA GLY A 41 5.20 10.55 -5.21
C GLY A 41 6.63 10.98 -4.87
N PRO A 42 6.79 12.23 -4.40
CA PRO A 42 8.09 12.89 -4.33
C PRO A 42 8.99 12.43 -3.17
N ASP A 43 8.42 11.85 -2.11
CA ASP A 43 9.10 11.69 -0.81
C ASP A 43 9.27 10.21 -0.43
N SER A 44 9.59 9.34 -1.41
CA SER A 44 9.72 7.89 -1.20
C SER A 44 10.75 7.52 -0.13
N LYS A 45 11.87 8.26 -0.05
CA LYS A 45 12.87 8.05 0.99
C LYS A 45 12.27 8.26 2.39
N GLU A 46 11.59 9.38 2.61
CA GLU A 46 11.01 9.76 3.89
C GLU A 46 9.85 8.83 4.28
N VAL A 47 9.06 8.36 3.32
CA VAL A 47 8.04 7.34 3.58
C VAL A 47 8.69 6.03 4.07
N VAL A 48 9.79 5.59 3.45
CA VAL A 48 10.51 4.39 3.92
C VAL A 48 11.11 4.61 5.31
N ASP A 49 11.67 5.78 5.60
CA ASP A 49 12.14 6.16 6.94
C ASP A 49 10.99 6.02 7.97
N TRP A 50 9.81 6.58 7.67
CA TRP A 50 8.63 6.52 8.53
C TRP A 50 8.19 5.07 8.82
N VAL A 51 8.16 4.22 7.78
CA VAL A 51 7.76 2.82 7.92
C VAL A 51 8.79 2.02 8.75
N ILE A 52 10.10 2.27 8.56
CA ILE A 52 11.16 1.66 9.36
C ILE A 52 10.97 2.01 10.84
N GLU A 53 10.82 3.30 11.17
CA GLU A 53 10.67 3.76 12.55
C GLU A 53 9.49 3.06 13.24
N ARG A 54 8.31 3.01 12.60
CA ARG A 54 7.13 2.36 13.20
C ARG A 54 7.22 0.85 13.26
N THR A 55 7.98 0.23 12.37
CA THR A 55 8.26 -1.21 12.43
C THR A 55 9.16 -1.53 13.61
N LEU A 56 10.19 -0.72 13.86
CA LEU A 56 11.10 -0.88 14.99
C LEU A 56 10.43 -0.62 16.35
N ASP A 57 9.42 0.27 16.39
CA ASP A 57 8.58 0.48 17.58
C ASP A 57 7.65 -0.71 17.89
N GLY A 58 7.55 -1.70 17.01
CA GLY A 58 6.79 -2.95 17.20
C GLY A 58 5.29 -2.85 16.90
N ASN A 59 4.79 -1.67 16.55
CA ASN A 59 3.36 -1.41 16.33
C ASN A 59 2.97 -1.40 14.84
N CYS A 60 3.89 -1.73 13.93
CA CYS A 60 3.64 -1.75 12.49
C CYS A 60 3.99 -3.11 11.87
N ILE A 61 3.09 -3.61 11.02
CA ILE A 61 3.31 -4.75 10.14
C ILE A 61 3.33 -4.21 8.70
N PRO A 62 4.52 -3.99 8.13
CA PRO A 62 4.63 -3.51 6.76
C PRO A 62 4.54 -4.68 5.78
N LEU A 63 3.63 -4.58 4.80
CA LEU A 63 3.52 -5.55 3.71
C LEU A 63 4.39 -5.17 2.52
N LEU A 64 4.69 -6.15 1.67
CA LEU A 64 5.42 -5.96 0.42
C LEU A 64 4.44 -5.59 -0.71
N GLY A 65 4.68 -4.46 -1.38
CA GLY A 65 3.99 -4.10 -2.62
C GLY A 65 4.78 -4.48 -3.87
N ASN A 66 4.14 -4.40 -5.04
CA ASN A 66 4.85 -4.67 -6.29
C ASN A 66 5.85 -3.56 -6.65
N HIS A 67 5.66 -2.33 -6.19
CA HIS A 67 6.64 -1.27 -6.41
C HIS A 67 7.95 -1.50 -5.67
N GLU A 68 7.89 -2.06 -4.45
CA GLU A 68 9.09 -2.52 -3.76
C GLU A 68 9.79 -3.67 -4.52
N ILE A 69 9.01 -4.60 -5.09
CA ILE A 69 9.55 -5.68 -5.93
C ILE A 69 10.26 -5.11 -7.16
N MET A 70 9.62 -4.19 -7.90
CA MET A 70 10.22 -3.56 -9.08
C MET A 70 11.51 -2.82 -8.74
N LEU A 71 11.54 -2.07 -7.64
CA LEU A 71 12.73 -1.40 -7.15
C LEU A 71 13.84 -2.42 -6.87
N LEU A 72 13.57 -3.45 -6.07
CA LEU A 72 14.59 -4.45 -5.69
C LEU A 72 15.08 -5.26 -6.90
N ASP A 73 14.23 -5.54 -7.87
CA ASP A 73 14.59 -6.22 -9.11
C ASP A 73 15.43 -5.33 -10.02
N ALA A 74 15.09 -4.04 -10.17
CA ALA A 74 15.87 -3.10 -10.95
C ALA A 74 17.26 -2.86 -10.33
N LEU A 75 17.34 -2.64 -9.02
CA LEU A 75 18.62 -2.48 -8.31
C LEU A 75 19.46 -3.77 -8.31
N GLY A 76 18.80 -4.94 -8.36
CA GLY A 76 19.43 -6.25 -8.42
C GLY A 76 19.75 -6.75 -9.83
N GLY A 77 19.43 -5.98 -10.89
CA GLY A 77 19.66 -6.37 -12.28
C GLY A 77 18.74 -7.48 -12.82
N ARG A 78 17.63 -7.78 -12.13
CA ARG A 78 16.59 -8.72 -12.58
C ARG A 78 15.53 -8.06 -13.46
N MET A 79 15.42 -6.74 -13.39
CA MET A 79 14.56 -5.90 -14.23
C MET A 79 15.39 -4.81 -14.92
N PRO A 80 15.13 -4.45 -16.20
CA PRO A 80 15.74 -3.30 -16.82
C PRO A 80 15.44 -2.01 -16.04
N LEU A 81 16.46 -1.22 -15.75
CA LEU A 81 16.32 0.01 -14.96
C LEU A 81 15.26 0.95 -15.56
N GLU A 82 15.26 1.10 -16.89
CA GLU A 82 14.35 1.96 -17.63
C GLU A 82 12.88 1.55 -17.46
N HIS A 83 12.61 0.25 -17.27
CA HIS A 83 11.26 -0.24 -17.02
C HIS A 83 10.74 0.29 -15.68
N TRP A 84 11.46 0.06 -14.58
CA TRP A 84 11.09 0.60 -13.27
C TRP A 84 11.00 2.13 -13.27
N LEU A 85 11.93 2.82 -13.93
CA LEU A 85 11.89 4.28 -14.05
C LEU A 85 10.63 4.79 -14.77
N SER A 86 10.02 4.01 -15.65
CA SER A 86 8.75 4.36 -16.31
C SER A 86 7.52 4.14 -15.41
N CYS A 87 7.67 3.34 -14.35
CA CYS A 87 6.62 3.05 -13.36
C CYS A 87 6.63 3.99 -12.15
N GLY A 88 7.37 5.11 -12.20
CA GLY A 88 7.49 6.05 -11.08
C GLY A 88 8.79 5.93 -10.27
N GLY A 89 9.72 5.07 -10.69
CA GLY A 89 11.03 4.93 -10.05
C GLY A 89 11.92 6.17 -10.14
N ARG A 90 11.62 7.11 -11.04
CA ARG A 90 12.37 8.37 -11.18
C ARG A 90 12.20 9.23 -9.92
N GLU A 91 10.97 9.36 -9.45
CA GLU A 91 10.60 10.12 -8.26
C GLU A 91 11.25 9.49 -7.02
N THR A 92 11.27 8.16 -6.94
CA THR A 92 12.02 7.45 -5.90
C THR A 92 13.49 7.83 -5.92
N LEU A 93 14.20 7.68 -7.04
CA LEU A 93 15.63 8.04 -7.09
C LEU A 93 15.87 9.52 -6.76
N LEU A 94 15.00 10.42 -7.20
CA LEU A 94 15.08 11.84 -6.86
C LEU A 94 15.01 12.06 -5.35
N SER A 95 14.10 11.40 -4.64
CA SER A 95 13.97 11.49 -3.17
C SER A 95 15.25 11.07 -2.42
N TYR A 96 16.04 10.15 -2.99
CA TYR A 96 17.33 9.73 -2.42
C TYR A 96 18.52 10.58 -2.88
N THR A 97 18.31 11.60 -3.73
CA THR A 97 19.38 12.35 -4.38
C THR A 97 19.51 13.75 -3.82
N TYR A 98 20.69 14.07 -3.27
CA TYR A 98 20.99 15.42 -2.81
C TYR A 98 20.90 16.46 -3.93
N PRO A 99 20.46 17.70 -3.64
CA PRO A 99 20.41 18.78 -4.61
C PRO A 99 21.73 18.95 -5.39
N GLY A 100 21.62 19.05 -6.71
CA GLY A 100 22.77 19.21 -7.62
C GLY A 100 23.52 17.92 -7.96
N ARG A 101 23.06 16.75 -7.51
CA ARG A 101 23.58 15.44 -7.94
C ARG A 101 22.67 14.78 -8.97
N THR A 102 23.25 13.89 -9.76
CA THR A 102 22.51 13.05 -10.69
C THR A 102 21.87 11.88 -9.95
N PRO A 103 20.57 11.61 -10.12
CA PRO A 103 19.93 10.45 -9.53
C PRO A 103 20.53 9.15 -10.03
N HIS A 104 20.83 8.25 -9.10
CA HIS A 104 21.48 6.97 -9.41
C HIS A 104 20.99 5.86 -8.45
N PRO A 105 20.83 4.61 -8.92
CA PRO A 105 20.51 3.44 -8.10
C PRO A 105 21.31 3.31 -6.79
N SER A 106 22.59 3.69 -6.79
CA SER A 106 23.44 3.64 -5.59
C SER A 106 23.12 4.70 -4.54
N ASN A 107 22.23 5.65 -4.83
CA ASN A 107 21.74 6.62 -3.84
C ASN A 107 20.81 5.98 -2.81
N VAL A 108 20.15 4.87 -3.14
CA VAL A 108 19.33 4.12 -2.17
C VAL A 108 20.27 3.43 -1.16
N PRO A 109 20.21 3.77 0.15
CA PRO A 109 21.11 3.20 1.14
C PRO A 109 20.96 1.69 1.26
N GLU A 110 22.03 0.99 1.65
CA GLU A 110 21.98 -0.46 1.91
C GLU A 110 20.98 -0.80 3.02
N ALA A 111 20.86 0.03 4.06
CA ALA A 111 19.89 -0.17 5.14
C ALA A 111 18.43 -0.19 4.63
N HIS A 112 18.06 0.72 3.72
CA HIS A 112 16.71 0.75 3.14
C HIS A 112 16.48 -0.46 2.24
N ARG A 113 17.47 -0.81 1.40
CA ARG A 113 17.40 -2.03 0.57
C ARG A 113 17.22 -3.28 1.42
N TRP A 114 17.97 -3.37 2.51
CA TRP A 114 17.88 -4.49 3.44
C TRP A 114 16.50 -4.56 4.09
N PHE A 115 15.97 -3.43 4.58
CA PHE A 115 14.64 -3.36 5.17
C PHE A 115 13.56 -3.83 4.19
N LEU A 116 13.52 -3.24 2.99
CA LEU A 116 12.56 -3.60 1.93
C LEU A 116 12.65 -5.09 1.55
N GLN A 117 13.86 -5.67 1.58
CA GLN A 117 14.08 -7.06 1.22
C GLN A 117 13.76 -8.06 2.35
N ARG A 118 13.87 -7.66 3.62
CA ARG A 118 13.89 -8.60 4.76
C ARG A 118 12.76 -8.43 5.75
N GLU A 119 12.25 -7.23 5.92
CA GLU A 119 11.27 -6.91 6.98
C GLU A 119 9.83 -6.85 6.46
N LEU A 120 9.63 -6.66 5.15
CA LEU A 120 8.30 -6.61 4.54
C LEU A 120 7.67 -8.00 4.49
N LYS A 121 6.44 -8.12 4.99
CA LYS A 121 5.69 -9.39 4.95
C LYS A 121 4.91 -9.50 3.65
N ARG A 122 4.78 -10.73 3.14
CA ARG A 122 3.99 -11.00 1.93
C ARG A 122 2.47 -10.82 2.15
N TYR A 123 2.03 -11.08 3.38
CA TYR A 123 0.64 -10.99 3.82
C TYR A 123 0.59 -10.93 5.36
N HIS A 124 -0.58 -10.66 5.90
CA HIS A 124 -0.87 -10.81 7.32
C HIS A 124 -2.29 -11.36 7.54
N GLU A 125 -2.53 -12.00 8.68
CA GLU A 125 -3.81 -12.61 9.01
C GLU A 125 -4.14 -12.35 10.47
N THR A 126 -5.41 -12.02 10.71
CA THR A 126 -6.02 -11.93 12.05
C THR A 126 -7.13 -12.98 12.16
N GLU A 127 -7.86 -13.00 13.27
CA GLU A 127 -9.00 -13.90 13.42
C GLU A 127 -10.10 -13.66 12.37
N LEU A 128 -10.29 -12.42 11.92
CA LEU A 128 -11.41 -12.03 11.05
C LEU A 128 -11.00 -11.54 9.65
N HIS A 129 -9.74 -11.13 9.47
CA HIS A 129 -9.29 -10.45 8.25
C HIS A 129 -8.01 -11.05 7.69
N LEU A 130 -7.92 -11.05 6.36
CA LEU A 130 -6.70 -11.31 5.59
C LEU A 130 -6.19 -9.98 5.03
N PHE A 131 -4.88 -9.77 5.02
CA PHE A 131 -4.24 -8.58 4.48
C PHE A 131 -3.20 -9.00 3.46
N ALA A 132 -3.31 -8.45 2.25
CA ALA A 132 -2.35 -8.62 1.17
C ALA A 132 -2.28 -7.31 0.38
N HIS A 133 -1.21 -7.14 -0.40
CA HIS A 133 -1.06 -5.94 -1.19
C HIS A 133 -2.12 -5.85 -2.30
N ALA A 134 -2.23 -6.87 -3.16
CA ALA A 134 -3.05 -6.79 -4.37
C ALA A 134 -4.34 -7.61 -4.31
N SER A 135 -4.22 -8.94 -4.27
CA SER A 135 -5.35 -9.88 -4.27
C SER A 135 -5.00 -11.15 -3.50
N ILE A 136 -6.00 -12.00 -3.28
CA ILE A 136 -5.88 -13.28 -2.59
C ILE A 136 -6.69 -14.32 -3.37
N ASP A 137 -6.02 -15.39 -3.80
CA ASP A 137 -6.65 -16.54 -4.44
C ASP A 137 -7.54 -17.26 -3.43
N SER A 138 -8.79 -17.53 -3.78
CA SER A 138 -9.77 -18.12 -2.87
C SER A 138 -9.53 -19.58 -2.51
N GLU A 139 -8.69 -20.30 -3.26
CA GLU A 139 -8.49 -21.76 -3.13
C GLU A 139 -7.22 -22.13 -2.35
N TYR A 140 -6.28 -21.21 -2.16
CA TYR A 140 -4.98 -21.49 -1.52
C TYR A 140 -4.85 -20.83 -0.14
N PRO A 141 -4.23 -21.51 0.86
CA PRO A 141 -3.83 -20.83 2.09
C PRO A 141 -2.82 -19.71 1.79
N LEU A 142 -2.72 -18.72 2.68
CA LEU A 142 -1.88 -17.53 2.45
C LEU A 142 -0.40 -17.85 2.16
N ASP A 143 0.14 -18.92 2.78
CA ASP A 143 1.52 -19.36 2.60
C ASP A 143 1.79 -20.07 1.25
N GLN A 144 0.75 -20.37 0.48
CA GLN A 144 0.82 -21.00 -0.84
C GLN A 144 0.25 -20.11 -1.95
N GLN A 145 -0.05 -18.85 -1.64
CA GLN A 145 -0.56 -17.89 -2.59
C GLN A 145 0.43 -17.65 -3.74
N PRO A 146 -0.03 -17.67 -5.01
CA PRO A 146 0.81 -17.30 -6.14
C PRO A 146 1.36 -15.88 -5.98
N GLU A 147 2.63 -15.68 -6.29
CA GLU A 147 3.27 -14.36 -6.20
C GLU A 147 2.59 -13.31 -7.08
N HIS A 148 2.16 -13.72 -8.27
CA HIS A 148 1.39 -12.85 -9.15
C HIS A 148 0.10 -12.36 -8.49
N THR A 149 -0.62 -13.23 -7.80
CA THR A 149 -1.89 -12.88 -7.13
C THR A 149 -1.68 -11.92 -5.98
N LEU A 150 -0.68 -12.16 -5.12
CA LEU A 150 -0.42 -11.31 -3.95
C LEU A 150 -0.01 -9.88 -4.31
N PHE A 151 0.71 -9.69 -5.42
CA PHE A 151 1.36 -8.41 -5.70
C PHE A 151 0.91 -7.73 -6.99
N TRP A 152 0.35 -8.44 -7.96
CA TRP A 152 0.12 -7.89 -9.31
C TRP A 152 -1.32 -7.98 -9.77
N GLU A 153 -2.07 -8.99 -9.30
CA GLU A 153 -3.44 -9.22 -9.70
C GLU A 153 -4.38 -8.19 -9.10
N ARG A 154 -5.23 -7.59 -9.95
CA ARG A 154 -6.25 -6.65 -9.48
C ARG A 154 -7.29 -7.37 -8.64
N CYS A 155 -7.88 -6.67 -7.68
CA CYS A 155 -8.93 -7.24 -6.83
C CYS A 155 -10.30 -7.34 -7.53
N ASP A 156 -10.41 -6.90 -8.79
CA ASP A 156 -11.64 -6.97 -9.59
C ASP A 156 -12.07 -8.44 -9.75
N GLY A 157 -13.25 -8.78 -9.24
CA GLY A 157 -13.76 -10.15 -9.33
C GLY A 157 -13.09 -11.16 -8.39
N MET A 158 -12.30 -10.70 -7.40
CA MET A 158 -11.75 -11.56 -6.36
C MET A 158 -12.88 -12.39 -5.73
N ALA A 159 -12.67 -13.68 -5.55
CA ALA A 159 -13.65 -14.60 -4.99
C ALA A 159 -13.56 -14.65 -3.45
N PRO A 160 -14.63 -15.05 -2.73
CA PRO A 160 -14.57 -15.22 -1.29
C PRO A 160 -13.58 -16.33 -0.93
N HIS A 161 -12.61 -16.02 -0.06
CA HIS A 161 -11.62 -16.99 0.40
C HIS A 161 -12.28 -18.11 1.20
N TYR A 162 -11.77 -19.36 1.09
CA TYR A 162 -12.38 -20.54 1.74
C TYR A 162 -12.47 -20.44 3.28
N THR A 163 -11.68 -19.57 3.92
CA THR A 163 -11.73 -19.32 5.36
C THR A 163 -12.94 -18.48 5.79
N GLY A 164 -13.62 -17.81 4.85
CA GLY A 164 -14.71 -16.88 5.13
C GLY A 164 -14.27 -15.53 5.73
N LYS A 165 -12.96 -15.28 5.85
CA LYS A 165 -12.40 -14.01 6.33
C LYS A 165 -12.49 -12.94 5.25
N THR A 166 -12.65 -11.68 5.65
CA THR A 166 -12.67 -10.55 4.73
C THR A 166 -11.25 -10.15 4.36
N ALA A 167 -10.95 -10.03 3.07
CA ALA A 167 -9.66 -9.55 2.60
C ALA A 167 -9.61 -8.02 2.59
N ILE A 168 -8.53 -7.43 3.08
CA ILE A 168 -8.24 -6.00 3.02
C ILE A 168 -7.00 -5.82 2.14
N VAL A 169 -7.17 -5.11 1.03
CA VAL A 169 -6.17 -5.00 -0.05
C VAL A 169 -5.99 -3.57 -0.55
N GLY A 170 -4.90 -3.34 -1.25
CA GLY A 170 -4.51 -2.10 -1.94
C GLY A 170 -4.46 -2.29 -3.46
N HIS A 171 -3.44 -1.72 -4.12
CA HIS A 171 -3.01 -1.89 -5.53
C HIS A 171 -3.99 -1.43 -6.62
N THR A 172 -5.27 -1.76 -6.45
CA THR A 172 -6.32 -1.51 -7.42
C THR A 172 -6.91 -0.13 -7.18
N ALA A 173 -6.25 0.91 -7.70
CA ALA A 173 -6.59 2.31 -7.47
C ALA A 173 -8.07 2.67 -7.65
N GLN A 174 -8.71 3.07 -6.55
CA GLN A 174 -10.08 3.57 -6.49
C GLN A 174 -10.08 5.08 -6.73
N ARG A 175 -10.07 5.48 -8.01
CA ARG A 175 -10.01 6.90 -8.44
C ARG A 175 -11.23 7.75 -8.07
N SER A 176 -12.31 7.13 -7.58
CA SER A 176 -13.42 7.84 -6.94
C SER A 176 -13.00 8.51 -5.62
N GLY A 177 -11.85 8.12 -5.07
CA GLY A 177 -11.35 8.52 -3.77
C GLY A 177 -12.04 7.79 -2.61
N ARG A 178 -12.89 6.79 -2.87
CA ARG A 178 -13.58 6.02 -1.83
C ARG A 178 -13.14 4.56 -1.86
N PRO A 179 -13.00 3.89 -0.71
CA PRO A 179 -12.74 2.45 -0.69
C PRO A 179 -13.81 1.66 -1.44
N LEU A 180 -13.39 0.61 -2.15
CA LEU A 180 -14.30 -0.35 -2.75
C LEU A 180 -14.66 -1.39 -1.69
N ASN A 181 -15.91 -1.37 -1.24
CA ASN A 181 -16.42 -2.34 -0.27
C ASN A 181 -17.25 -3.43 -0.97
N MET A 182 -16.76 -4.66 -0.96
CA MET A 182 -17.41 -5.86 -1.47
C MET A 182 -17.70 -6.83 -0.31
N PRO A 183 -18.62 -7.80 -0.47
CA PRO A 183 -19.04 -8.66 0.65
C PRO A 183 -17.90 -9.40 1.36
N HIS A 184 -16.84 -9.77 0.64
CA HIS A 184 -15.72 -10.57 1.13
C HIS A 184 -14.37 -9.86 0.99
N PHE A 185 -14.34 -8.62 0.50
CA PHE A 185 -13.11 -7.83 0.48
C PHE A 185 -13.34 -6.33 0.47
N VAL A 186 -12.31 -5.58 0.90
CA VAL A 186 -12.26 -4.13 0.85
C VAL A 186 -10.94 -3.70 0.20
N CYS A 187 -11.01 -2.93 -0.88
CA CYS A 187 -9.83 -2.28 -1.47
C CYS A 187 -9.75 -0.83 -0.98
N ILE A 188 -8.63 -0.47 -0.35
CA ILE A 188 -8.42 0.84 0.29
C ILE A 188 -7.35 1.70 -0.40
N ASP A 189 -6.81 1.27 -1.54
CA ASP A 189 -6.02 2.16 -2.40
C ASP A 189 -6.96 3.20 -3.04
N THR A 190 -6.94 4.41 -2.50
CA THR A 190 -7.77 5.53 -2.98
C THR A 190 -6.96 6.57 -3.75
N TRP A 191 -5.87 6.14 -4.39
CA TRP A 191 -5.12 6.89 -5.40
C TRP A 191 -4.46 8.18 -4.88
N VAL A 192 -3.74 8.08 -3.75
CA VAL A 192 -3.11 9.23 -3.08
C VAL A 192 -2.12 10.02 -3.96
N TYR A 193 -1.36 9.33 -4.82
CA TYR A 193 -0.34 9.97 -5.65
C TYR A 193 -0.91 10.81 -6.80
N GLY A 194 -2.23 10.70 -7.06
CA GLY A 194 -2.97 11.53 -7.99
C GLY A 194 -3.78 12.62 -7.28
N ASP A 195 -5.04 12.79 -7.70
CA ASP A 195 -6.00 13.71 -7.07
C ASP A 195 -6.83 13.03 -5.95
N GLY A 196 -6.43 11.83 -5.54
CA GLY A 196 -7.13 10.99 -4.58
C GLY A 196 -6.73 11.25 -3.12
N TRP A 197 -6.80 10.18 -2.32
CA TRP A 197 -6.59 10.20 -0.88
C TRP A 197 -5.75 9.00 -0.46
N LEU A 198 -5.01 9.11 0.64
CA LEU A 198 -4.51 7.98 1.40
C LEU A 198 -5.58 7.56 2.40
N THR A 199 -5.88 6.27 2.51
CA THR A 199 -6.90 5.74 3.41
C THR A 199 -6.29 4.96 4.56
N CYS A 200 -6.77 5.22 5.77
CA CYS A 200 -6.62 4.35 6.94
C CYS A 200 -8.00 3.76 7.29
N LEU A 201 -8.12 2.44 7.33
CA LEU A 201 -9.34 1.71 7.66
C LEU A 201 -9.20 0.99 9.01
N ASP A 202 -10.19 1.13 9.89
CA ASP A 202 -10.45 0.18 10.96
C ASP A 202 -11.44 -0.88 10.44
N PRO A 203 -10.99 -2.10 10.10
CA PRO A 203 -11.83 -3.11 9.47
C PRO A 203 -12.87 -3.67 10.46
N ALA A 204 -12.67 -3.55 11.77
CA ALA A 204 -13.63 -4.03 12.76
C ALA A 204 -14.87 -3.12 12.85
N SER A 205 -14.69 -1.80 12.75
CA SER A 205 -15.78 -0.83 12.80
C SER A 205 -16.29 -0.40 11.42
N GLY A 206 -15.49 -0.62 10.37
CA GLY A 206 -15.72 -0.08 9.03
C GLY A 206 -15.51 1.43 8.94
N GLN A 207 -15.00 2.08 9.99
CA GLN A 207 -14.63 3.49 9.95
C GLN A 207 -13.34 3.66 9.16
N TYR A 208 -13.28 4.67 8.29
CA TYR A 208 -12.03 5.05 7.64
C TYR A 208 -11.78 6.55 7.69
N TRP A 209 -10.50 6.89 7.73
CA TRP A 209 -9.98 8.24 7.68
C TRP A 209 -9.16 8.39 6.42
N GLN A 210 -9.17 9.60 5.88
CA GLN A 210 -8.45 9.93 4.68
C GLN A 210 -7.71 11.26 4.82
N ALA A 211 -6.52 11.32 4.23
CA ALA A 211 -5.80 12.55 4.01
C ALA A 211 -5.24 12.59 2.57
N ASN A 212 -4.97 13.78 2.04
CA ASN A 212 -4.39 13.92 0.71
C ASN A 212 -3.11 14.77 0.73
N GLN A 213 -2.42 14.85 -0.41
CA GLN A 213 -1.17 15.63 -0.56
C GLN A 213 -1.34 17.14 -0.34
N ARG A 214 -2.58 17.64 -0.21
CA ARG A 214 -2.87 19.03 0.18
C ARG A 214 -3.11 19.19 1.68
N ARG A 215 -2.83 18.14 2.46
CA ARG A 215 -3.07 18.05 3.91
C ARG A 215 -4.54 18.28 4.31
N GLN A 216 -5.47 17.97 3.42
CA GLN A 216 -6.90 17.96 3.76
C GLN A 216 -7.24 16.61 4.38
N THR A 217 -8.20 16.59 5.30
CA THR A 217 -8.64 15.36 5.98
C THR A 217 -10.15 15.16 5.87
N ARG A 218 -10.59 13.90 5.96
CA ARG A 218 -12.00 13.53 6.11
C ARG A 218 -12.16 12.16 6.77
N THR A 219 -13.34 11.90 7.30
CA THR A 219 -13.72 10.62 7.90
C THR A 219 -15.06 10.19 7.34
N ASP A 220 -15.21 8.89 7.11
CA ASP A 220 -16.46 8.29 6.67
C ASP A 220 -16.49 6.80 7.09
N TRP A 221 -17.54 6.07 6.71
CA TRP A 221 -17.69 4.65 6.98
C TRP A 221 -17.88 3.87 5.69
N LEU A 222 -17.46 2.61 5.69
CA LEU A 222 -17.77 1.69 4.60
C LEU A 222 -19.29 1.64 4.44
N THR A 223 -19.76 1.98 3.24
CA THR A 223 -21.19 1.84 2.89
C THR A 223 -21.55 0.36 2.83
N ALA A 224 -22.84 0.02 2.81
CA ALA A 224 -23.26 -1.35 2.53
C ALA A 224 -22.51 -1.90 1.29
N PRO A 225 -22.08 -3.18 1.30
CA PRO A 225 -21.32 -3.75 0.20
C PRO A 225 -21.98 -3.47 -1.15
N GLY A 226 -21.21 -2.92 -2.09
CA GLY A 226 -21.72 -2.53 -3.39
C GLY A 226 -21.99 -3.74 -4.30
N SER A 227 -22.75 -3.50 -5.37
CA SER A 227 -22.68 -4.32 -6.58
C SER A 227 -21.39 -3.97 -7.33
N PRO A 228 -20.73 -4.92 -8.02
CA PRO A 228 -19.49 -4.65 -8.73
C PRO A 228 -19.69 -3.52 -9.77
N PRO A 229 -18.71 -2.63 -9.96
CA PRO A 229 -18.83 -1.57 -10.96
C PRO A 229 -18.99 -2.19 -12.35
N THR A 230 -20.12 -1.90 -13.00
CA THR A 230 -20.35 -2.19 -14.41
C THR A 230 -19.66 -1.11 -15.23
N ASP A 231 -18.68 -1.51 -16.03
CA ASP A 231 -18.07 -0.79 -17.14
C ASP A 231 -17.59 0.65 -16.86
N GLN A 232 -16.29 0.79 -16.64
CA GLN A 232 -15.57 1.94 -17.16
C GLN A 232 -14.37 1.47 -17.98
N PRO A 233 -14.23 1.91 -19.25
CA PRO A 233 -13.02 1.65 -20.00
C PRO A 233 -11.92 2.52 -19.40
N TRP A 234 -10.86 1.90 -18.91
CA TRP A 234 -9.73 2.61 -18.33
C TRP A 234 -8.45 2.26 -19.07
N ASP A 235 -7.78 3.33 -19.50
CA ASP A 235 -6.50 3.29 -20.21
C ASP A 235 -5.41 2.71 -19.31
N TYR A 236 -4.77 1.67 -19.82
CA TYR A 236 -3.49 1.16 -19.33
C TYR A 236 -2.40 2.23 -19.51
N PRO A 237 -1.45 2.40 -18.58
CA PRO A 237 -0.09 2.74 -18.97
C PRO A 237 0.57 1.57 -19.70
#